data_AF-A0A560MCX5-F1
#
_entry.id   AF-A0A560MCX5-F1
#
_cell.length_a   1.000
_cell.length_b   1.000
_cell.length_c   1.000
_cell.angle_alpha   90.00
_cell.angle_beta   90.00
_cell.angle_gamma   90.00
#
_symmetry.space_group_name_H-M   'P 1'
#
loop_
_entity.id
_entity.type
_entity.pdbx_description
1 polymer ?
#
loop_
_entity_poly.entity_id
_entity_poly.type
_entity_poly.pdbx_seq_one_letter_code
_entity_poly.pdbx_strand_id
1 'polypeptide(L)'
;MQRSSLIWITALLLSLATGKADAHALLDRAEPRVGNKVPSPPREVTLYFTQKLEPAFSSVTVTGPSGQRVDAGKARVNGNQMSIPLKGGGVGTYHVNWHVLSVDTHTTDGNFTFQVGP
;
A
#
# COMPACT_ATOMS: atom_id res chain seq x y z
N MET A 1 5.11 46.47 30.41
CA MET A 1 5.78 45.17 30.58
C MET A 1 4.75 44.08 30.32
N GLN A 2 4.52 43.64 29.07
CA GLN A 2 3.52 42.58 28.79
C GLN A 2 3.63 41.94 27.39
N ARG A 3 4.43 42.51 26.48
CA ARG A 3 4.62 41.97 25.12
C ARG A 3 5.43 40.67 25.11
N SER A 4 6.31 40.47 26.07
CA SER A 4 7.20 39.31 26.13
C SER A 4 6.44 38.00 26.38
N SER A 5 5.44 37.99 27.26
CA SER A 5 4.68 36.77 27.60
C SER A 5 3.89 36.19 26.41
N LEU A 6 3.36 37.04 25.53
CA LEU A 6 2.69 36.56 24.32
C LEU A 6 3.67 35.87 23.36
N ILE A 7 4.89 36.39 23.22
CA ILE A 7 5.93 35.81 22.36
C ILE A 7 6.32 34.42 22.86
N TRP A 8 6.47 34.24 24.18
CA TRP A 8 6.79 32.96 24.78
C TRP A 8 5.66 31.91 24.63
N ILE A 9 4.39 32.32 24.79
CA ILE A 9 3.24 31.42 24.59
C ILE A 9 3.12 31.00 23.12
N THR A 10 3.36 31.92 22.19
CA THR A 10 3.30 31.63 20.75
C THR A 10 4.42 30.67 20.33
N ALA A 11 5.65 30.88 20.82
CA ALA A 11 6.77 29.97 20.57
C ALA A 11 6.54 28.56 21.15
N LEU A 12 5.92 28.46 22.33
CA LEU A 12 5.56 27.18 22.93
C LEU A 12 4.50 26.43 22.12
N LEU A 13 3.47 27.13 21.61
CA LEU A 13 2.42 26.55 20.76
C LEU A 13 2.94 26.01 19.41
N LEU A 14 3.94 26.66 18.80
CA LEU A 14 4.58 26.15 17.57
C LEU A 14 5.42 24.88 17.82
N SER A 15 5.99 24.72 19.01
CA SER A 15 6.84 23.56 19.33
C SER A 15 6.05 22.24 19.53
N LEU A 16 4.73 22.34 19.79
CA LEU A 16 3.84 21.19 19.97
C LEU A 16 3.34 20.58 18.64
N ALA A 17 3.64 21.20 17.51
CA ALA A 17 3.19 20.77 16.18
C ALA A 17 4.17 19.83 15.46
N THR A 18 4.84 18.92 16.18
CA THR A 18 5.68 17.88 15.55
C THR A 18 4.81 16.73 15.05
N GLY A 19 4.20 16.91 13.87
CA GLY A 19 3.59 15.80 13.14
C GLY A 19 4.67 14.80 12.70
N LYS A 20 4.46 13.50 12.90
CA LYS A 20 5.31 12.48 12.26
C LYS A 20 5.03 12.52 10.76
N ALA A 21 5.95 13.07 9.98
CA ALA A 21 5.93 12.92 8.53
C ALA A 21 6.53 11.55 8.20
N ASP A 22 5.69 10.60 7.81
CA ASP A 22 6.14 9.28 7.40
C ASP A 22 6.62 9.37 5.94
N ALA A 23 7.90 9.18 5.70
CA ALA A 23 8.48 9.32 4.36
C ALA A 23 8.17 8.07 3.51
N HIS A 24 8.16 6.89 4.12
CA HIS A 24 8.10 5.62 3.40
C HIS A 24 6.66 5.25 2.99
N ALA A 25 6.49 4.74 1.77
CA ALA A 25 5.26 4.06 1.36
C ALA A 25 5.09 2.74 2.13
N LEU A 26 4.18 2.70 3.09
CA LEU A 26 3.74 1.49 3.78
C LEU A 26 2.38 1.06 3.25
N LEU A 27 2.09 -0.24 3.26
CA LEU A 27 0.77 -0.74 2.93
C LEU A 27 -0.23 -0.30 4.02
N ASP A 28 -1.21 0.52 3.66
CA ASP A 28 -2.31 0.96 4.52
C ASP A 28 -3.42 -0.09 4.56
N ARG A 29 -3.88 -0.51 3.38
CA ARG A 29 -4.89 -1.58 3.23
C ARG A 29 -4.80 -2.24 1.86
N ALA A 30 -5.49 -3.36 1.71
CA ALA A 30 -5.61 -4.08 0.45
C ALA A 30 -7.03 -4.60 0.22
N GLU A 31 -7.35 -4.84 -1.04
CA GLU A 31 -8.56 -5.53 -1.51
C GLU A 31 -8.15 -6.61 -2.52
N PRO A 32 -8.35 -7.92 -2.20
CA PRO A 32 -8.81 -8.45 -0.91
C PRO A 32 -7.93 -8.06 0.28
N ARG A 33 -8.55 -7.98 1.46
CA ARG A 33 -7.83 -7.65 2.71
C ARG A 33 -6.77 -8.70 3.02
N VAL A 34 -5.70 -8.26 3.69
CA VAL A 34 -4.63 -9.12 4.20
C VAL A 34 -5.22 -10.26 5.05
N GLY A 35 -4.89 -11.50 4.70
CA GLY A 35 -5.36 -12.71 5.37
C GLY A 35 -6.83 -13.06 5.13
N ASN A 36 -7.56 -12.28 4.34
CA ASN A 36 -9.00 -12.47 4.16
C ASN A 36 -9.31 -13.70 3.31
N LYS A 37 -10.50 -14.27 3.54
CA LYS A 37 -11.08 -15.31 2.70
C LYS A 37 -12.22 -14.71 1.87
N VAL A 38 -12.15 -14.90 0.55
CA VAL A 38 -13.20 -14.48 -0.39
C VAL A 38 -13.83 -15.70 -1.05
N PRO A 39 -15.15 -15.68 -1.32
CA PRO A 39 -15.87 -16.87 -1.83
C PRO A 39 -15.47 -17.24 -3.26
N SER A 40 -15.00 -16.28 -4.05
CA SER A 40 -14.63 -16.46 -5.46
C SER A 40 -13.37 -15.65 -5.81
N PRO A 41 -12.58 -16.07 -6.83
CA PRO A 41 -11.42 -15.31 -7.26
C PRO A 41 -11.79 -13.86 -7.62
N PRO A 42 -11.09 -12.85 -7.09
CA PRO A 42 -11.35 -11.46 -7.45
C PRO A 42 -10.84 -11.19 -8.88
N ARG A 43 -11.40 -10.17 -9.53
CA ARG A 43 -10.94 -9.72 -10.86
C ARG A 43 -9.66 -8.89 -10.80
N GLU A 44 -9.35 -8.32 -9.64
CA GLU A 44 -8.23 -7.41 -9.43
C GLU A 44 -7.79 -7.49 -7.96
N VAL A 45 -6.50 -7.26 -7.73
CA VAL A 45 -5.96 -6.97 -6.40
C VAL A 45 -5.58 -5.50 -6.37
N THR A 46 -6.00 -4.78 -5.32
CA THR A 46 -5.71 -3.36 -5.11
C THR A 46 -4.99 -3.17 -3.78
N LEU A 47 -3.88 -2.43 -3.82
CA LEU A 47 -3.06 -2.05 -2.67
C LEU A 47 -3.15 -0.54 -2.52
N TYR A 48 -3.34 -0.08 -1.29
CA TYR A 48 -3.35 1.33 -0.92
C TYR A 48 -2.19 1.59 0.02
N PHE A 49 -1.43 2.64 -0.26
CA PHE A 49 -0.22 2.99 0.47
C PHE A 49 -0.38 4.30 1.22
N THR A 50 0.47 4.52 2.22
CA THR A 50 0.54 5.79 2.97
C THR A 50 1.06 6.94 2.10
N GLN A 51 1.85 6.64 1.06
CA GLN A 51 2.47 7.63 0.18
C GLN A 51 2.15 7.41 -1.29
N LYS A 52 2.28 8.48 -2.08
CA LYS A 52 2.20 8.39 -3.55
C LYS A 52 3.38 7.59 -4.09
N LEU A 53 3.10 6.82 -5.13
CA LEU A 53 4.06 5.92 -5.75
C LEU A 53 4.55 6.47 -7.09
N GLU A 54 5.80 6.15 -7.41
CA GLU A 54 6.36 6.33 -8.75
C GLU A 54 5.98 5.14 -9.65
N PRO A 55 5.14 5.33 -10.69
CA PRO A 55 4.57 4.24 -11.46
C PRO A 55 5.60 3.39 -12.22
N ALA A 56 6.70 4.00 -12.67
CA ALA A 56 7.72 3.31 -13.48
C ALA A 56 8.56 2.32 -12.66
N PHE A 57 8.58 2.49 -11.33
CA PHE A 57 9.41 1.72 -10.41
C PHE A 57 8.59 0.95 -9.38
N SER A 58 7.26 0.93 -9.52
CA SER A 58 6.35 0.22 -8.62
C SER A 58 5.73 -0.98 -9.33
N SER A 59 5.72 -2.14 -8.67
CA SER A 59 5.20 -3.38 -9.21
C SER A 59 4.54 -4.25 -8.15
N VAL A 60 3.63 -5.09 -8.60
CA VAL A 60 3.00 -6.15 -7.79
C VAL A 60 2.88 -7.41 -8.63
N THR A 61 3.11 -8.55 -8.01
CA THR A 61 2.94 -9.88 -8.60
C THR A 61 1.97 -10.67 -7.75
N VAL A 62 1.06 -11.40 -8.40
CA VAL A 62 0.10 -12.27 -7.72
C VAL A 62 0.30 -13.70 -8.20
N THR A 63 0.58 -14.60 -7.27
CA THR A 63 0.66 -16.04 -7.53
C THR A 63 -0.52 -16.77 -6.89
N GLY A 64 -1.02 -17.76 -7.61
CA GLY A 64 -2.15 -18.58 -7.20
C GLY A 64 -1.73 -19.81 -6.39
N PRO A 65 -2.71 -20.65 -6.02
CA PRO A 65 -2.51 -21.78 -5.11
C PRO A 65 -1.55 -22.86 -5.59
N SER A 66 -1.32 -22.98 -6.90
CA SER A 66 -0.35 -23.94 -7.46
C SER A 66 0.98 -23.28 -7.80
N GLY A 67 1.27 -22.10 -7.25
CA GLY A 67 2.50 -21.33 -7.49
C GLY A 67 2.57 -20.64 -8.85
N GLN A 68 1.51 -20.72 -9.66
CA GLN A 68 1.45 -20.08 -10.97
C GLN A 68 1.18 -18.58 -10.86
N ARG A 69 1.77 -17.78 -11.75
CA ARG A 69 1.45 -16.34 -11.85
C ARG A 69 0.05 -16.14 -12.42
N VAL A 70 -0.83 -15.49 -11.66
CA VAL A 70 -2.26 -15.28 -11.98
C VAL A 70 -2.62 -13.82 -12.28
N ASP A 71 -1.67 -12.90 -12.16
CA ASP A 71 -1.87 -11.53 -12.61
C ASP A 71 -1.75 -11.35 -14.14
N ALA A 72 -2.25 -10.22 -14.63
CA ALA A 72 -2.25 -9.82 -16.04
C ALA A 72 -1.00 -9.02 -16.47
N GLY A 73 0.07 -9.03 -15.68
CA GLY A 73 1.37 -8.45 -16.05
C GLY A 73 1.60 -7.03 -15.53
N LYS A 74 0.84 -6.04 -16.02
CA LYS A 74 1.11 -4.62 -15.71
C LYS A 74 0.16 -4.08 -14.65
N ALA A 75 0.74 -3.60 -13.55
CA ALA A 75 0.01 -2.87 -12.52
C ALA A 75 -0.34 -1.44 -13.00
N ARG A 76 -1.46 -0.92 -12.51
CA ARG A 76 -1.87 0.47 -12.67
C ARG A 76 -1.59 1.20 -11.37
N VAL A 77 -0.95 2.35 -11.44
CA VAL A 77 -0.67 3.21 -10.28
C VAL A 77 -1.41 4.52 -10.46
N ASN A 78 -2.16 4.94 -9.44
CA ASN A 78 -2.84 6.22 -9.36
C ASN A 78 -2.62 6.82 -7.97
N GLY A 79 -1.70 7.77 -7.85
CA GLY A 79 -1.32 8.35 -6.57
C GLY A 79 -0.73 7.30 -5.63
N ASN A 80 -1.42 7.03 -4.52
CA ASN A 80 -1.03 6.04 -3.52
C ASN A 80 -1.75 4.68 -3.69
N GLN A 81 -2.45 4.47 -4.81
CA GLN A 81 -3.15 3.23 -5.11
C GLN A 81 -2.41 2.49 -6.23
N MET A 82 -2.19 1.19 -6.05
CA MET A 82 -1.68 0.29 -7.07
C MET A 82 -2.65 -0.88 -7.26
N SER A 83 -3.10 -1.13 -8.49
CA SER A 83 -4.02 -2.22 -8.81
C SER A 83 -3.47 -3.13 -9.90
N ILE A 84 -3.78 -4.43 -9.83
CA ILE A 84 -3.36 -5.39 -10.84
C ILE A 84 -4.49 -6.36 -11.19
N PRO A 85 -4.93 -6.41 -12.47
CA PRO A 85 -5.94 -7.37 -12.89
C PRO A 85 -5.44 -8.80 -12.77
N LEU A 86 -6.36 -9.72 -12.46
CA LEU A 86 -6.10 -11.15 -12.45
C LEU A 86 -6.72 -11.80 -13.69
N LYS A 87 -6.01 -12.76 -14.29
CA LYS A 87 -6.49 -13.55 -15.45
C LYS A 87 -7.24 -14.82 -15.03
N GLY A 88 -7.53 -14.98 -13.73
CA GLY A 88 -8.24 -16.12 -13.16
C GLY A 88 -7.46 -16.76 -12.00
N GLY A 89 -7.89 -17.95 -11.60
CA GLY A 89 -7.25 -18.73 -10.53
C GLY A 89 -8.24 -19.68 -9.87
N GLY A 90 -7.72 -20.67 -9.16
CA GLY A 90 -8.51 -21.68 -8.46
C GLY A 90 -8.85 -21.31 -7.02
N VAL A 91 -9.50 -22.24 -6.33
CA VAL A 91 -9.66 -22.22 -4.87
C VAL A 91 -8.29 -22.46 -4.21
N GLY A 92 -8.00 -21.73 -3.13
CA GLY A 92 -6.80 -21.89 -2.32
C GLY A 92 -6.15 -20.57 -1.92
N THR A 93 -4.89 -20.63 -1.48
CA THR A 93 -4.11 -19.48 -1.03
C THR A 93 -3.45 -18.75 -2.19
N TYR A 94 -3.55 -17.43 -2.19
CA TYR A 94 -2.90 -16.53 -3.14
C TYR A 94 -1.84 -15.73 -2.39
N HIS A 95 -0.71 -15.46 -3.06
CA HIS A 95 0.36 -14.61 -2.53
C HIS A 95 0.45 -13.34 -3.37
N VAL A 96 0.44 -12.21 -2.69
CA VAL A 96 0.61 -10.88 -3.27
C VAL A 96 1.97 -10.38 -2.80
N ASN A 97 2.86 -10.08 -3.73
CA ASN A 97 4.20 -9.55 -3.45
C ASN A 97 4.34 -8.21 -4.18
N TRP A 98 4.81 -7.18 -3.50
CA TRP A 98 5.01 -5.85 -4.10
C TRP A 98 6.39 -5.30 -3.81
N HIS A 99 6.81 -4.43 -4.73
CA HIS A 99 7.95 -3.54 -4.62
C HIS A 99 7.46 -2.16 -5.05
N VAL A 100 7.67 -1.13 -4.24
CA VAL A 100 7.23 0.22 -4.57
C VAL A 100 8.31 1.25 -4.30
N LEU A 101 8.37 2.27 -5.14
CA LEU A 101 9.16 3.49 -4.92
C LEU A 101 8.17 4.61 -4.60
N SER A 102 8.29 5.25 -3.44
CA SER A 102 7.53 6.47 -3.16
C SER A 102 8.14 7.70 -3.82
N VAL A 103 7.33 8.74 -4.00
CA VAL A 103 7.76 10.05 -4.52
C VAL A 103 8.80 10.75 -3.63
N ASP A 104 9.04 10.23 -2.42
CA ASP A 104 10.08 10.66 -1.48
C ASP A 104 11.45 9.98 -1.75
N THR A 105 11.56 9.15 -2.80
CA THR A 105 12.74 8.42 -3.26
C THR A 105 13.12 7.15 -2.48
N HIS A 106 12.31 6.67 -1.53
CA HIS A 106 12.57 5.41 -0.84
C HIS A 106 11.79 4.23 -1.43
N THR A 107 12.43 3.07 -1.46
CA THR A 107 11.77 1.81 -1.85
C THR A 107 11.30 1.03 -0.64
N THR A 108 10.14 0.39 -0.76
CA THR A 108 9.67 -0.61 0.20
C THR A 108 9.19 -1.86 -0.52
N ASP A 109 9.42 -3.01 0.12
CA ASP A 109 8.96 -4.31 -0.33
C ASP A 109 7.98 -4.89 0.69
N GLY A 110 7.10 -5.77 0.24
CA GLY A 110 6.29 -6.55 1.15
C GLY A 110 5.51 -7.65 0.47
N ASN A 111 4.85 -8.45 1.31
CA ASN A 111 3.99 -9.52 0.85
C ASN A 111 2.80 -9.74 1.81
N PHE A 112 1.72 -10.31 1.30
CA PHE A 112 0.62 -10.82 2.08
C PHE A 112 -0.07 -11.97 1.35
N THR A 113 -0.94 -12.69 2.06
CA THR A 113 -1.79 -13.73 1.46
C THR A 113 -3.27 -13.43 1.62
N PHE A 114 -4.07 -13.95 0.70
CA PHE A 114 -5.52 -14.07 0.86
C PHE A 114 -5.97 -15.45 0.38
N GLN A 115 -7.15 -15.88 0.80
CA GLN A 115 -7.71 -17.19 0.46
C GLN A 115 -8.91 -17.02 -0.46
N VAL A 116 -9.06 -17.91 -1.42
CA VAL A 116 -10.25 -18.04 -2.25
C VAL A 116 -10.90 -19.37 -1.97
N GLY A 117 -12.20 -19.38 -1.68
CA GLY A 117 -13.00 -20.58 -1.52
C GLY A 117 -14.22 -20.35 -0.65
N PRO A 118 -15.19 -21.29 -0.68
CA PRO A 118 -16.35 -21.29 0.22
C PRO A 118 -15.89 -21.44 1.68
#